data_AF-A0A7X7KU59-F1
#
_entry.id   AF-A0A7X7KU59-F1
#
_cell.length_a   1.000
_cell.length_b   1.000
_cell.length_c   1.000
_cell.angle_alpha   90.00
_cell.angle_beta   90.00
_cell.angle_gamma   90.00
#
_symmetry.space_group_name_H-M   'P 1'
#
loop_
_entity.id
_entity.type
_entity.pdbx_description
1 polymer ?
#
loop_
_entity_poly.entity_id
_entity_poly.type
_entity_poly.pdbx_seq_one_letter_code
_entity_poly.pdbx_strand_id
1 'polypeptide(L)'
;NELKVLVRIILPLSVPIIATIGLFYAVFYWNSYFDALIYINSPDKFTLQLRLRNLLFADELSNAGSNNEGLGTQVMAQSLKMASVAVATLPIILVYPWLQKYFVKGVMLGSVKG
;
A
#
# COMPACT_ATOMS: atom_id res chain seq x y z
N ASN A 1 -26.01 24.90 16.77
CA ASN A 1 -25.92 25.41 15.37
C ASN A 1 -24.58 25.11 14.70
N GLU A 2 -23.48 25.11 15.45
CA GLU A 2 -22.10 24.99 14.95
C GLU A 2 -21.80 23.64 14.27
N LEU A 3 -22.34 22.54 14.80
CA LEU A 3 -22.20 21.20 14.21
C LEU A 3 -22.82 21.10 12.80
N LYS A 4 -23.89 21.87 12.54
CA LYS A 4 -24.54 21.95 11.22
C LYS A 4 -23.68 22.72 10.21
N VAL A 5 -23.00 23.77 10.66
CA VAL A 5 -22.05 24.54 9.85
C VAL A 5 -20.83 23.68 9.50
N LEU A 6 -20.29 22.95 10.47
CA LEU A 6 -19.16 22.05 10.27
C LEU A 6 -19.46 20.98 9.22
N VAL A 7 -20.58 20.27 9.35
CA VAL A 7 -20.89 19.15 8.44
C VAL A 7 -21.34 19.63 7.06
N ARG A 8 -22.06 20.75 6.97
CA ARG A 8 -22.72 21.17 5.72
C ARG A 8 -21.92 22.17 4.90
N ILE A 9 -21.00 22.89 5.53
CA ILE A 9 -20.20 23.94 4.87
C ILE A 9 -18.72 23.56 4.89
N ILE A 10 -18.16 23.29 6.06
CA ILE A 10 -16.71 23.04 6.20
C ILE A 10 -16.31 21.69 5.59
N LEU A 11 -17.05 20.62 5.92
CA LEU A 11 -16.77 19.27 5.42
C LEU A 11 -16.69 19.18 3.88
N PRO A 12 -17.68 19.63 3.09
CA PRO A 12 -17.63 19.56 1.62
C PRO A 12 -16.51 20.42 1.01
N LEU A 13 -16.17 21.56 1.63
CA LEU A 13 -15.04 22.40 1.21
C LEU A 13 -13.68 21.72 1.45
N SER A 14 -13.56 20.93 2.53
CA SER A 14 -12.34 20.20 2.88
C SER A 14 -12.24 18.80 2.26
N VAL A 15 -13.27 18.31 1.56
CA VAL A 15 -13.24 16.99 0.88
C VAL A 15 -11.98 16.76 0.04
N PRO A 16 -11.47 17.73 -0.76
CA PRO A 16 -10.25 17.52 -1.53
C PRO A 16 -9.05 17.22 -0.64
N ILE A 17 -8.90 17.96 0.46
CA ILE A 17 -7.77 17.83 1.41
C ILE A 17 -7.90 16.54 2.24
N ILE A 18 -9.11 16.19 2.67
CA ILE A 18 -9.37 14.94 3.40
C ILE A 18 -9.06 13.74 2.49
N ALA A 19 -9.42 13.82 1.21
CA ALA A 19 -9.11 12.78 0.23
C ALA A 19 -7.60 12.63 -0.02
N THR A 20 -6.85 13.74 -0.11
CA THR A 20 -5.39 13.67 -0.26
C THR A 20 -4.71 13.10 0.99
N ILE A 21 -5.09 13.55 2.19
CA ILE A 21 -4.55 13.03 3.45
C ILE A 21 -4.90 11.54 3.60
N GLY A 22 -6.18 11.17 3.42
CA GLY A 22 -6.64 9.80 3.50
C GLY A 22 -5.92 8.88 2.52
N LEU A 23 -5.58 9.38 1.32
CA LEU A 23 -4.73 8.66 0.39
C LEU A 23 -3.34 8.39 0.97
N PHE A 24 -2.65 9.44 1.40
CA PHE A 24 -1.28 9.30 1.89
C PHE A 24 -1.24 8.30 3.05
N TYR A 25 -2.23 8.33 3.94
CA TYR A 25 -2.39 7.33 4.99
C TYR A 25 -2.68 5.94 4.43
N ALA A 26 -3.61 5.78 3.48
CA ALA A 26 -3.93 4.48 2.90
C ALA A 26 -2.71 3.84 2.23
N VAL A 27 -1.96 4.60 1.43
CA VAL A 27 -0.71 4.14 0.78
C VAL A 27 0.35 3.84 1.84
N PHE A 28 0.47 4.69 2.87
CA PHE A 28 1.42 4.48 3.96
C PHE A 28 1.15 3.18 4.71
N TYR A 29 -0.09 2.96 5.18
CA TYR A 29 -0.48 1.73 5.86
C TYR A 29 -0.40 0.51 4.96
N TRP A 30 -0.78 0.65 3.68
CA TRP A 30 -0.65 -0.42 2.70
C TRP A 30 0.82 -0.84 2.53
N ASN A 31 1.76 0.09 2.59
CA ASN A 31 3.20 -0.20 2.49
C ASN A 31 3.88 -0.47 3.83
N SER A 32 3.18 -0.39 4.96
CA SER A 32 3.79 -0.57 6.27
C SER A 32 4.13 -2.05 6.51
N TYR A 33 5.41 -2.37 6.32
CA TYR A 33 5.98 -3.67 6.60
C TYR A 33 6.71 -3.71 7.95
N PHE A 34 7.34 -2.60 8.35
CA PHE A 34 8.20 -2.52 9.53
C PHE A 34 7.37 -2.50 10.82
N ASP A 35 6.28 -1.73 10.84
CA ASP A 35 5.35 -1.75 11.98
C ASP A 35 4.70 -3.13 12.11
N ALA A 36 4.30 -3.74 10.99
CA ALA A 36 3.76 -5.10 11.00
C ALA A 36 4.77 -6.12 11.53
N LEU A 37 6.05 -6.00 11.18
CA LEU A 37 7.12 -6.87 11.67
C LEU A 37 7.30 -6.76 13.19
N ILE A 38 7.29 -5.55 13.73
CA ILE A 38 7.53 -5.31 15.16
C ILE A 38 6.32 -5.68 16.01
N TYR A 39 5.11 -5.32 15.57
CA TYR A 39 3.90 -5.45 16.38
C TYR A 39 3.16 -6.78 16.18
N ILE A 40 3.35 -7.49 15.07
CA ILE A 40 2.59 -8.71 14.75
C ILE A 40 3.43 -9.95 15.02
N ASN A 41 3.08 -10.66 16.09
CA ASN A 41 3.72 -11.93 16.49
C ASN A 41 2.94 -13.19 16.03
N SER A 42 1.70 -13.04 15.55
CA SER A 42 0.84 -14.17 15.17
C SER A 42 0.76 -14.34 13.63
N PRO A 43 0.98 -15.55 13.09
CA PRO A 43 1.01 -15.80 11.64
C PRO A 43 -0.31 -15.54 10.92
N ASP A 44 -1.44 -15.60 11.61
CA ASP A 44 -2.77 -15.32 11.03
C ASP A 44 -3.02 -13.83 10.78
N LYS A 45 -2.19 -12.96 11.35
CA LYS A 45 -2.27 -11.49 11.19
C LYS A 45 -1.19 -10.94 10.28
N PHE A 46 -0.41 -11.79 9.62
CA PHE A 46 0.64 -11.32 8.73
C PHE A 46 0.05 -10.51 7.59
N THR A 47 0.48 -9.25 7.49
CA THR A 47 0.15 -8.39 6.36
C THR A 47 0.78 -8.95 5.09
N LEU A 48 0.20 -8.61 3.94
CA LEU A 48 0.72 -9.03 2.64
C LEU A 48 2.21 -8.67 2.51
N GLN A 49 2.60 -7.45 2.88
CA GLN A 49 3.99 -6.99 2.92
C GLN A 49 4.92 -7.87 3.79
N LEU A 50 4.48 -8.29 4.98
CA LEU A 50 5.30 -9.12 5.87
C LEU A 50 5.45 -10.55 5.33
N ARG A 51 4.39 -11.13 4.76
CA ARG A 51 4.41 -12.46 4.14
C ARG A 51 5.34 -12.49 2.92
N LEU A 52 5.27 -11.46 2.08
CA LEU A 52 6.18 -11.27 0.95
C LEU A 52 7.63 -11.26 1.42
N ARG A 53 7.94 -10.41 2.40
CA ARG A 53 9.29 -10.29 2.98
C ARG A 53 9.79 -11.64 3.50
N ASN A 54 8.97 -12.36 4.27
CA ASN A 54 9.36 -13.66 4.79
C ASN A 54 9.63 -14.67 3.67
N LEU A 55 8.85 -14.65 2.58
CA LEU A 55 9.11 -15.51 1.41
C LEU A 55 10.39 -15.11 0.69
N LEU A 56 10.68 -13.81 0.56
CA LEU A 56 11.91 -13.28 -0.02
C LEU A 56 13.18 -13.71 0.75
N PHE A 57 13.15 -13.65 2.08
CA PHE A 57 14.32 -13.87 2.94
C PHE A 57 14.42 -15.31 3.47
N ALA A 58 13.32 -16.07 3.52
CA ALA A 58 13.37 -17.49 3.91
C ALA A 58 14.10 -18.34 2.87
N ASP A 59 14.04 -17.96 1.59
CA ASP A 59 14.71 -18.67 0.50
C ASP A 59 16.23 -18.46 0.50
N GLU A 60 16.73 -17.34 1.05
CA GLU A 60 18.17 -17.15 1.27
C GLU A 60 18.70 -18.05 2.40
N LEU A 61 17.86 -18.41 3.38
CA LEU A 61 18.25 -19.26 4.51
C LEU A 61 18.14 -20.76 4.20
N SER A 62 17.18 -21.19 3.37
CA SER A 62 17.04 -22.58 2.91
C SER A 62 18.16 -23.02 1.97
N ASN A 63 18.65 -22.11 1.13
CA ASN A 63 19.76 -22.37 0.19
C ASN A 63 21.13 -22.53 0.87
N ALA A 64 21.27 -22.18 2.15
CA ALA A 64 22.51 -22.42 2.90
C ALA A 64 22.66 -23.87 3.39
N GLY A 65 21.63 -24.72 3.27
CA GLY A 65 21.60 -26.07 3.87
C GLY A 65 21.30 -27.25 2.95
N SER A 66 20.75 -27.06 1.74
CA SER A 66 20.38 -28.20 0.88
C SER A 66 20.55 -27.92 -0.62
N ASN A 67 21.69 -28.35 -1.14
CA ASN A 67 22.07 -28.39 -2.57
C ASN A 67 21.24 -29.36 -3.44
N ASN A 68 19.93 -29.54 -3.21
CA ASN A 68 19.19 -30.65 -3.84
C ASN A 68 17.76 -30.37 -4.35
N GLU A 69 17.33 -29.11 -4.50
CA GLU A 69 16.07 -28.82 -5.20
C GLU A 69 16.36 -28.01 -6.48
N GLY A 70 16.14 -28.65 -7.63
CA GLY A 70 16.65 -28.21 -8.93
C GLY A 70 16.18 -26.83 -9.40
N LEU A 71 16.86 -26.32 -10.42
CA LEU A 71 16.65 -25.01 -11.08
C LEU A 71 15.16 -24.60 -11.26
N GLY A 72 14.25 -25.56 -11.44
CA GLY A 72 12.81 -25.31 -11.57
C GLY A 72 12.13 -24.77 -10.31
N THR A 73 12.56 -25.18 -9.12
CA THR A 73 11.98 -24.73 -7.84
C THR A 73 12.38 -23.28 -7.53
N GLN A 74 13.64 -22.91 -7.84
CA GLN A 74 14.15 -21.54 -7.68
C GLN A 74 13.46 -20.56 -8.65
N VAL A 75 13.23 -20.97 -9.90
CA VAL A 75 12.45 -20.16 -10.87
C VAL A 75 11.01 -20.00 -10.42
N MET A 76 10.38 -21.05 -9.87
CA MET A 76 9.03 -20.97 -9.31
C MET A 76 8.95 -20.00 -8.12
N ALA A 77 9.93 -20.04 -7.19
CA ALA A 77 10.01 -19.13 -6.06
C ALA A 77 10.16 -17.66 -6.51
N GLN A 78 11.00 -17.40 -7.50
CA GLN A 78 11.17 -16.07 -8.08
C GLN A 78 9.92 -15.58 -8.83
N SER A 79 9.28 -16.44 -9.62
CA SER A 79 8.01 -16.12 -10.28
C SER A 79 6.90 -15.82 -9.27
N LEU A 80 6.81 -16.57 -8.17
CA LEU A 80 5.82 -16.34 -7.12
C LEU A 80 6.09 -15.02 -6.38
N LYS A 81 7.35 -14.71 -6.10
CA LYS A 81 7.79 -13.42 -5.55
C LYS A 81 7.35 -12.25 -6.44
N MET A 82 7.65 -12.31 -7.74
CA MET A 82 7.32 -11.24 -8.69
C MET A 82 5.80 -11.11 -8.89
N ALA A 83 5.08 -12.23 -8.98
CA ALA A 83 3.62 -12.23 -9.05
C ALA A 83 2.99 -11.58 -7.82
N SER A 84 3.52 -11.87 -6.63
CA SER A 84 2.97 -11.34 -5.39
C SER A 84 3.29 -9.85 -5.19
N VAL A 85 4.44 -9.36 -5.69
CA VAL A 85 4.73 -7.92 -5.79
C VAL A 85 3.77 -7.23 -6.76
N ALA A 86 3.50 -7.84 -7.93
CA ALA A 86 2.54 -7.29 -8.89
C ALA A 86 1.13 -7.20 -8.30
N VAL A 87 0.68 -8.21 -7.55
CA VAL A 87 -0.60 -8.18 -6.83
C VAL A 87 -0.63 -7.11 -5.74
N ALA A 88 0.50 -6.88 -5.05
CA ALA A 88 0.60 -5.84 -4.01
C ALA A 88 0.56 -4.41 -4.58
N THR A 89 1.06 -4.17 -5.80
CA THR A 89 1.04 -2.85 -6.45
C THR A 89 -0.26 -2.55 -7.21
N LEU A 90 -0.99 -3.60 -7.63
CA LEU A 90 -2.26 -3.51 -8.36
C LEU A 90 -3.30 -2.57 -7.69
N PRO A 91 -3.61 -2.69 -6.38
CA PRO A 91 -4.59 -1.82 -5.75
C PRO A 91 -4.15 -0.35 -5.71
N ILE A 92 -2.85 -0.06 -5.54
CA ILE A 92 -2.35 1.34 -5.57
C ILE A 92 -2.63 1.96 -6.95
N ILE A 93 -2.38 1.21 -8.01
CA ILE A 93 -2.63 1.63 -9.40
C ILE A 93 -4.12 1.85 -9.65
N LEU A 94 -4.99 0.99 -9.12
CA LEU A 94 -6.45 1.13 -9.28
C LEU A 94 -7.04 2.33 -8.55
N VAL A 95 -6.49 2.70 -7.39
CA VAL A 95 -6.97 3.87 -6.64
C VAL A 95 -6.43 5.17 -7.27
N TYR A 96 -5.30 5.13 -7.98
CA TYR A 96 -4.67 6.30 -8.61
C TYR A 96 -5.60 7.15 -9.51
N PRO A 97 -6.39 6.59 -10.45
CA PRO A 97 -7.35 7.36 -11.27
C PRO A 97 -8.38 8.15 -10.46
N TRP A 98 -8.87 7.56 -9.37
CA TRP A 98 -9.84 8.21 -8.49
C TRP A 98 -9.21 9.40 -7.79
N LEU A 99 -7.98 9.25 -7.33
CA LEU A 99 -7.23 10.29 -6.62
C LEU A 99 -6.82 11.42 -7.54
N GLN A 100 -6.38 11.10 -8.76
CA GLN A 100 -6.03 12.08 -9.78
C GLN A 100 -7.18 13.07 -10.00
N LYS A 101 -8.44 12.62 -9.98
CA LYS A 101 -9.61 13.50 -10.10
C LYS A 101 -9.73 14.54 -8.97
N TYR A 102 -9.33 14.22 -7.74
CA TYR A 102 -9.38 15.14 -6.60
C TYR A 102 -8.16 16.07 -6.57
N PHE A 103 -6.97 15.56 -6.92
CA PHE A 103 -5.76 16.37 -7.04
C PHE A 103 -5.87 17.42 -8.17
N VAL A 104 -6.37 17.03 -9.34
CA VAL A 104 -6.54 17.97 -10.47
C VAL A 104 -7.51 19.10 -10.13
N LYS A 105 -8.58 18.83 -9.36
CA LYS A 105 -9.50 19.87 -8.89
C LYS A 105 -8.88 20.79 -7.85
N GLY A 106 -8.09 20.26 -6.91
CA GLY A 106 -7.41 21.05 -5.87
C GLY A 106 -6.30 21.95 -6.44
N VAL A 107 -5.49 21.42 -7.36
CA VAL A 107 -4.41 22.17 -8.02
C VAL A 107 -4.97 23.23 -8.98
N MET A 108 -6.03 22.92 -9.76
CA MET A 108 -6.65 23.92 -10.61
C MET A 108 -7.22 25.09 -9.78
N LEU A 109 -7.84 24.85 -8.61
CA LEU A 109 -8.29 25.93 -7.72
C LEU A 109 -7.16 26.87 -7.24
N GLY A 110 -5.95 26.34 -7.03
CA GLY A 110 -4.78 27.14 -6.68
C GLY A 110 -4.19 27.93 -7.85
N SER A 111 -4.35 27.44 -9.08
CA SER A 111 -3.79 28.05 -10.30
C SER A 111 -4.64 29.17 -10.89
N VAL A 112 -5.96 29.22 -10.65
CA VAL A 112 -6.83 30.29 -11.19
C VAL A 112 -6.82 31.56 -10.33
N LYS A 113 -6.03 31.58 -9.24
CA LYS A 113 -5.90 32.73 -8.35
C LYS A 113 -4.58 33.51 -8.54
N GLY A 114 -3.81 33.17 -9.58
CA GLY A 114 -2.68 33.94 -10.08
C GLY A 114 -3.08 34.78 -11.29
#